data_AF-A0A0F0LUQ3-F1
#
_entry.id   AF-A0A0F0LUQ3-F1
#
_cell.length_a   1.000
_cell.length_b   1.000
_cell.length_c   1.000
_cell.angle_alpha   90.00
_cell.angle_beta   90.00
_cell.angle_gamma   90.00
#
_symmetry.space_group_name_H-M   'P 1'
#
loop_
_entity.id
_entity.type
_entity.pdbx_description
1 polymer ?
#
loop_
_entity_poly.entity_id
_entity_poly.type
_entity_poly.pdbx_seq_one_letter_code
_entity_poly.pdbx_strand_id
1 'polypeptide(L)'
;MIRGGGFGNPDVAFMLDQCHNIEAKIPGQIRSVLNVQEMTARALLIDRDALAAAQRANDVLAANAVLMDAFYTDVRPALAAWREQRGLAADPMAAFLGSGYLERIAAERVGGTQAGWGA
;
A
#
# COMPACT_ATOMS: atom_id res chain seq x y z
N MET A 1 -16.27 11.60 0.64
CA MET A 1 -16.42 10.32 -0.09
C MET A 1 -15.41 10.28 -1.22
N ILE A 2 -14.66 9.18 -1.39
CA ILE A 2 -13.73 9.03 -2.53
C ILE A 2 -14.57 8.81 -3.81
N ARG A 3 -14.42 9.68 -4.82
CA ARG A 3 -15.05 9.51 -6.15
C ARG A 3 -14.57 8.18 -6.76
N GLY A 4 -15.50 7.39 -7.30
CA GLY A 4 -15.24 6.05 -7.85
C GLY A 4 -16.01 4.93 -7.15
N GLY A 5 -16.58 5.20 -5.96
CA GLY A 5 -17.55 4.31 -5.32
C GLY A 5 -17.00 2.96 -4.86
N GLY A 6 -15.68 2.73 -4.89
CA GLY A 6 -15.07 1.49 -4.42
C GLY A 6 -14.77 1.46 -2.92
N PHE A 7 -14.25 2.56 -2.36
CA PHE A 7 -13.90 2.62 -0.94
C PHE A 7 -15.16 2.75 -0.06
N GLY A 8 -15.39 1.75 0.80
CA GLY A 8 -16.58 1.67 1.67
C GLY A 8 -17.83 1.09 1.00
N ASN A 9 -17.69 0.54 -0.22
CA ASN A 9 -18.77 -0.17 -0.91
C ASN A 9 -18.69 -1.67 -0.62
N PRO A 10 -19.76 -2.29 -0.06
CA PRO A 10 -19.75 -3.72 0.27
C PRO A 10 -19.59 -4.63 -0.96
N ASP A 11 -19.91 -4.14 -2.16
CA ASP A 11 -19.82 -4.90 -3.41
C ASP A 11 -18.41 -4.88 -4.02
N VAL A 12 -17.46 -4.13 -3.43
CA VAL A 12 -16.09 -4.02 -3.93
C VAL A 12 -15.10 -4.63 -2.93
N ALA A 13 -14.48 -5.73 -3.33
CA ALA A 13 -13.41 -6.38 -2.57
C ALA A 13 -12.03 -5.96 -3.11
N PHE A 14 -11.15 -5.50 -2.22
CA PHE A 14 -9.76 -5.22 -2.55
C PHE A 14 -8.89 -6.44 -2.23
N MET A 15 -8.15 -6.93 -3.23
CA MET A 15 -7.29 -8.10 -3.11
C MET A 15 -5.89 -7.80 -3.65
N LEU A 16 -4.89 -8.45 -3.06
CA LEU A 16 -3.55 -8.51 -3.61
C LEU A 16 -3.41 -9.85 -4.34
N ASP A 17 -3.32 -9.78 -5.67
CA ASP A 17 -3.02 -10.93 -6.52
C ASP A 17 -1.59 -10.79 -7.03
N GLN A 18 -0.67 -11.47 -6.36
CA GLN A 18 0.77 -11.30 -6.56
C GLN A 18 1.49 -12.64 -6.43
N CYS A 19 2.51 -12.84 -7.28
CA CYS A 19 3.45 -13.93 -7.14
C CYS A 19 4.85 -13.37 -6.89
N HIS A 20 5.46 -13.78 -5.80
CA HIS A 20 6.82 -13.39 -5.42
C HIS A 20 7.77 -14.53 -5.82
N ASN A 21 8.42 -14.38 -6.98
CA ASN A 21 9.23 -15.43 -7.60
C ASN A 21 10.70 -15.35 -7.21
N ILE A 22 11.23 -14.13 -7.05
CA ILE A 22 12.66 -13.88 -6.79
C ILE A 22 12.87 -13.42 -5.35
N GLU A 23 12.00 -12.55 -4.88
CA GLU A 23 11.97 -11.98 -3.55
C GLU A 23 11.25 -12.90 -2.54
N ALA A 24 11.62 -12.76 -1.27
CA ALA A 24 10.94 -13.48 -0.20
C ALA A 24 9.47 -13.02 -0.10
N LYS A 25 8.56 -13.99 0.00
CA LYS A 25 7.11 -13.77 -0.06
C LYS A 25 6.59 -12.77 0.98
N ILE A 26 7.04 -12.89 2.24
CA ILE A 26 6.54 -12.02 3.33
C ILE A 26 7.05 -10.57 3.17
N PRO A 27 8.36 -10.31 2.98
CA PRO A 27 8.83 -8.96 2.66
C PRO A 27 8.16 -8.33 1.44
N GLY A 28 8.00 -9.10 0.35
CA GLY A 28 7.31 -8.62 -0.85
C GLY A 28 5.86 -8.21 -0.55
N GLN A 29 5.13 -9.06 0.18
CA GLN A 29 3.76 -8.77 0.60
C GLN A 29 3.67 -7.52 1.49
N ILE A 30 4.58 -7.36 2.46
CA ILE A 30 4.64 -6.16 3.33
C ILE A 30 4.82 -4.91 2.47
N ARG A 31 5.75 -4.92 1.51
CA ARG A 31 5.97 -3.78 0.61
C ARG A 31 4.71 -3.43 -0.18
N SER A 32 4.00 -4.43 -0.70
CA SER A 32 2.76 -4.23 -1.45
C SER A 32 1.66 -3.60 -0.61
N VAL A 33 1.44 -4.09 0.62
CA VAL A 33 0.45 -3.51 1.54
C VAL A 33 0.80 -2.07 1.90
N LEU A 34 2.07 -1.79 2.18
CA LEU A 34 2.53 -0.42 2.49
C LEU A 34 2.29 0.53 1.30
N ASN A 35 2.60 0.10 0.08
CA ASN A 35 2.32 0.89 -1.13
C ASN A 35 0.83 1.17 -1.32
N VAL A 36 -0.04 0.17 -1.10
CA VAL A 36 -1.50 0.38 -1.16
C VAL A 36 -1.96 1.41 -0.13
N GLN A 37 -1.46 1.34 1.10
CA GLN A 37 -1.77 2.32 2.15
C GLN A 37 -1.29 3.73 1.77
N GLU A 38 -0.07 3.86 1.24
CA GLU A 38 0.48 5.15 0.79
C GLU A 38 -0.32 5.76 -0.35
N MET A 39 -0.68 4.97 -1.37
CA MET A 39 -1.48 5.46 -2.50
C MET A 39 -2.91 5.82 -2.07
N THR A 40 -3.50 5.04 -1.15
CA THR A 40 -4.82 5.36 -0.58
C THR A 40 -4.77 6.68 0.20
N ALA A 41 -3.73 6.90 1.01
CA ALA A 41 -3.55 8.15 1.73
C ALA A 41 -3.41 9.35 0.79
N ARG A 42 -2.60 9.25 -0.27
CA ARG A 42 -2.47 10.31 -1.29
C ARG A 42 -3.79 10.59 -2.00
N ALA A 43 -4.55 9.55 -2.36
CA ALA A 43 -5.87 9.72 -2.97
C ALA A 43 -6.90 10.40 -2.03
N LEU A 44 -6.75 10.22 -0.72
CA LEU A 44 -7.55 10.89 0.29
C LEU A 44 -7.19 12.38 0.45
N LEU A 45 -5.97 12.79 0.09
CA LEU A 45 -5.49 14.18 0.17
C LEU A 45 -5.92 15.06 -1.00
N ILE A 46 -6.50 14.50 -2.06
CA ILE A 46 -6.95 15.28 -3.23
C ILE A 46 -8.01 16.32 -2.81
N ASP A 47 -7.74 17.60 -3.08
CA ASP A 47 -8.72 18.68 -2.97
C ASP A 47 -9.79 18.51 -4.05
N ARG A 48 -10.96 18.02 -3.63
CA ARG A 48 -12.05 17.66 -4.53
C ARG A 48 -12.76 18.89 -5.09
N ASP A 49 -12.81 19.96 -4.32
CA ASP A 49 -13.53 21.17 -4.71
C ASP A 49 -12.70 21.96 -5.72
N ALA A 50 -11.39 22.08 -5.49
CA ALA A 50 -10.44 22.65 -6.44
C ALA A 50 -10.41 21.83 -7.75
N LEU A 51 -10.33 20.49 -7.65
CA LEU A 51 -10.35 19.62 -8.81
C LEU A 51 -11.65 19.80 -9.63
N ALA A 52 -12.81 19.83 -8.97
CA ALA A 52 -14.09 19.99 -9.64
C ALA A 52 -14.25 21.38 -10.28
N ALA A 53 -13.69 22.43 -9.67
CA ALA A 53 -13.67 23.78 -10.24
C ALA A 53 -12.80 23.83 -11.51
N ALA A 54 -11.58 23.30 -11.46
CA ALA A 54 -10.69 23.24 -12.62
C ALA A 54 -11.30 22.44 -13.78
N GLN A 55 -11.92 21.29 -13.47
CA GLN A 55 -12.63 20.47 -14.46
C GLN A 55 -13.77 21.23 -15.15
N ARG A 56 -14.62 21.94 -14.41
CA ARG A 56 -15.72 22.73 -14.98
C ARG A 56 -15.23 23.89 -15.86
N ALA A 57 -14.05 24.42 -15.56
CA ALA A 57 -13.42 25.48 -16.34
C ALA A 57 -12.65 24.96 -17.57
N ASN A 58 -12.55 23.64 -17.77
CA ASN A 58 -11.65 23.01 -18.75
C ASN A 58 -10.17 23.39 -18.56
N ASP A 59 -9.77 23.71 -17.33
CA ASP A 59 -8.38 24.02 -16.99
C ASP A 59 -7.61 22.73 -16.69
N VAL A 60 -7.00 22.17 -17.74
CA VAL A 60 -6.25 20.90 -17.66
C VAL A 60 -5.01 21.03 -16.77
N LEU A 61 -4.35 22.19 -16.77
CA LEU A 61 -3.12 22.40 -15.99
C LEU A 61 -3.44 22.51 -14.50
N ALA A 62 -4.47 23.28 -14.12
CA ALA A 62 -4.91 23.35 -12.74
C ALA A 62 -5.43 22.01 -12.21
N ALA A 63 -6.19 21.26 -13.04
CA ALA A 63 -6.66 19.94 -12.65
C ALA A 63 -5.50 18.95 -12.41
N ASN A 64 -4.46 18.99 -13.26
CA ASN A 64 -3.27 18.17 -13.07
C ASN A 64 -2.49 18.56 -11.80
N ALA A 65 -2.32 19.86 -11.56
CA ALA A 65 -1.62 20.37 -10.38
C ALA A 65 -2.26 19.84 -9.08
N VAL A 66 -3.59 19.89 -8.95
CA VAL A 66 -4.31 19.36 -7.78
C VAL A 66 -4.02 17.87 -7.53
N LEU A 67 -3.96 17.06 -8.59
CA LEU A 67 -3.62 15.63 -8.46
C LEU A 67 -2.16 15.43 -8.07
N MET A 68 -1.25 16.22 -8.64
CA MET A 68 0.18 16.11 -8.40
C MET A 68 0.57 16.60 -7.00
N ASP A 69 -0.08 17.62 -6.46
CA ASP A 69 0.13 18.09 -5.08
C ASP A 69 -0.17 16.98 -4.07
N ALA A 70 -1.31 16.31 -4.24
CA ALA A 70 -1.68 15.16 -3.43
C ALA A 70 -0.72 13.97 -3.66
N PHE A 71 -0.33 13.72 -4.92
CA PHE A 71 0.58 12.64 -5.27
C PHE A 71 1.99 12.85 -4.70
N TYR A 72 2.55 14.06 -4.69
CA TYR A 72 3.92 14.29 -4.20
C TYR A 72 4.02 14.46 -2.69
N THR A 73 2.90 14.57 -1.98
CA THR A 73 2.89 14.66 -0.52
C THR A 73 3.53 13.41 0.11
N ASP A 74 4.52 13.61 0.97
CA ASP A 74 5.11 12.53 1.75
C ASP A 74 4.18 12.11 2.90
N VAL A 75 3.42 11.05 2.67
CA VAL A 75 2.45 10.49 3.62
C VAL A 75 3.08 9.52 4.64
N ARG A 76 4.37 9.16 4.50
CA ARG A 76 5.00 8.12 5.33
C ARG A 76 5.02 8.48 6.82
N PRO A 77 5.34 9.72 7.26
CA PRO A 77 5.33 10.07 8.67
C PRO A 77 3.92 9.97 9.29
N ALA A 78 2.89 10.41 8.57
CA ALA A 78 1.51 10.32 9.05
C ALA A 78 1.03 8.87 9.18
N LEU A 79 1.37 8.01 8.21
CA LEU A 79 1.05 6.59 8.27
C LEU A 79 1.82 5.86 9.39
N ALA A 80 3.08 6.23 9.64
CA ALA A 80 3.85 5.71 10.77
C ALA A 80 3.17 6.02 12.12
N ALA A 81 2.85 7.29 12.36
CA ALA A 81 2.14 7.70 13.58
C ALA A 81 0.77 7.03 13.71
N TRP A 82 0.04 6.86 12.60
CA TRP A 82 -1.25 6.17 12.59
C TRP A 82 -1.15 4.68 12.99
N ARG A 83 -0.06 4.00 12.61
CA ARG A 83 0.23 2.61 13.03
C ARG A 83 0.58 2.56 14.52
N GLU A 84 1.43 3.45 15.00
CA GLU A 84 1.83 3.49 16.43
C GLU A 84 0.63 3.73 17.35
N GLN A 85 -0.29 4.61 16.98
CA GLN A 85 -1.54 4.85 17.72
C GLN A 85 -2.44 3.60 17.84
N ARG A 86 -2.17 2.56 17.03
CA ARG A 86 -2.89 1.27 17.05
C ARG A 86 -2.06 0.14 17.66
N GLY A 87 -0.91 0.46 18.27
CA GLY A 87 0.02 -0.54 18.81
C GLY A 87 0.75 -1.35 17.74
N LEU A 88 0.80 -0.85 16.51
CA LEU A 88 1.54 -1.47 15.40
C LEU A 88 2.90 -0.77 15.21
N ALA A 89 3.86 -1.49 14.63
CA ALA A 89 5.16 -0.91 14.31
C ALA A 89 5.05 0.24 13.28
N ALA A 90 5.75 1.35 13.55
CA ALA A 90 5.89 2.49 12.63
C ALA A 90 6.43 2.06 11.25
N ASP A 91 7.46 1.22 11.27
CA ASP A 91 8.07 0.57 10.11
C ASP A 91 7.87 -0.96 10.19
N PRO A 92 6.82 -1.49 9.52
CA PRO A 92 6.55 -2.92 9.50
C PRO A 92 7.65 -3.77 8.86
N MET A 93 8.44 -3.21 7.93
CA MET A 93 9.54 -3.94 7.31
C MET A 93 10.71 -4.10 8.29
N ALA A 94 11.12 -3.01 8.95
CA ALA A 94 12.17 -3.06 9.98
C ALA A 94 11.77 -3.97 11.15
N ALA A 95 10.50 -3.90 11.59
CA ALA A 95 9.99 -4.78 12.63
C ALA A 95 9.99 -6.26 12.21
N PHE A 96 9.62 -6.56 10.96
CA PHE A 96 9.68 -7.92 10.43
C PHE A 96 11.12 -8.46 10.37
N LEU A 97 12.05 -7.68 9.82
CA LEU A 97 13.47 -8.08 9.75
C LEU A 97 14.09 -8.26 11.14
N GLY A 98 13.82 -7.33 12.06
CA GLY A 98 14.30 -7.42 13.45
C GLY A 98 13.74 -8.59 14.24
N SER A 99 12.62 -9.19 13.80
CA SER A 99 12.01 -10.33 14.48
C SER A 99 12.72 -11.66 14.23
N GLY A 100 13.55 -11.77 13.19
CA GLY A 100 14.17 -13.04 12.78
C GLY A 100 13.16 -14.13 12.36
N TYR A 101 11.91 -13.74 12.10
CA TYR A 101 10.81 -14.68 11.86
C TYR A 101 11.07 -15.53 10.61
N LEU A 102 11.59 -14.92 9.54
CA LEU A 102 11.81 -15.59 8.27
C LEU A 102 12.84 -16.73 8.42
N GLU A 103 13.93 -16.44 9.12
CA GLU A 103 15.01 -17.38 9.41
C GLU A 103 14.48 -18.53 10.27
N ARG A 104 13.70 -18.20 11.31
CA ARG A 104 13.08 -19.19 12.20
C ARG A 104 12.17 -20.15 11.44
N ILE A 105 11.23 -19.65 10.65
CA ILE A 105 10.32 -20.54 9.90
C ILE A 105 11.03 -21.33 8.82
N ALA A 106 12.12 -20.81 8.24
CA ALA A 106 12.92 -21.54 7.27
C ALA A 106 13.63 -22.73 7.91
N ALA A 107 14.18 -22.56 9.12
CA ALA A 107 14.81 -23.64 9.88
C ALA A 107 13.80 -24.67 10.41
N GLU A 108 12.60 -24.24 10.82
CA GLU A 108 11.54 -25.12 11.33
C GLU A 108 10.87 -25.95 10.23
N ARG A 109 10.84 -25.45 8.98
CA ARG A 109 10.09 -26.05 7.87
C ARG A 109 10.99 -26.69 6.82
N VAL A 110 12.05 -27.34 7.28
CA VAL A 110 12.94 -28.12 6.42
C VAL A 110 12.27 -29.46 6.07
N GLY A 111 12.27 -29.80 4.78
CA GLY A 111 11.67 -31.04 4.26
C GLY A 111 10.41 -30.79 3.43
N GLY A 112 10.15 -31.69 2.49
CA GLY A 112 9.07 -31.58 1.50
C GLY A 112 9.62 -31.66 0.07
N THR A 113 8.85 -32.26 -0.83
CA THR A 113 9.15 -32.25 -2.26
C THR A 113 8.72 -30.91 -2.81
N GLN A 114 9.66 -30.15 -3.40
CA GLN A 114 9.32 -28.93 -4.12
C GLN A 114 8.29 -29.26 -5.20
N ALA A 115 7.08 -28.72 -5.10
CA ALA A 115 6.10 -28.83 -6.18
C ALA A 115 6.33 -27.66 -7.15
N GLY A 116 6.75 -27.94 -8.37
CA GLY A 116 7.04 -26.92 -9.38
C GLY A 116 7.61 -27.48 -10.68
N TRP A 117 7.80 -26.62 -11.67
CA TRP A 117 8.32 -27.00 -12.99
C TRP A 117 9.75 -27.56 -12.89
N GLY A 118 9.87 -28.89 -13.03
CA GLY A 118 11.14 -29.62 -13.00
C GLY A 118 11.41 -30.45 -11.73
N ALA A 119 10.41 -30.64 -10.87
CA ALA A 119 10.45 -31.63 -9.78
C ALA A 119 10.04 -33.04 -10.25
#